data_AF-A0A0D2P9Y8-F1
#
_entry.id   AF-A0A0D2P9Y8-F1
#
_cell.length_a   1.000
_cell.length_b   1.000
_cell.length_c   1.000
_cell.angle_alpha   90.00
_cell.angle_beta   90.00
_cell.angle_gamma   90.00
#
_symmetry.space_group_name_H-M   'P 1'
#
loop_
_entity.id
_entity.type
_entity.pdbx_description
1 polymer ?
#
loop_
_entity_poly.entity_id
_entity_poly.type
_entity_poly.pdbx_seq_one_letter_code
_entity_poly.pdbx_strand_id
1 'polypeptide(L)'
;LQVPDEALSHVMSMGFKERDARRALRLNNQDIGRAVDFLFEEKAKRKQKREDDIRHKIEIMELKQYGVTPLKKAVNVEKLKELVAIGFEKKLAAEALRRNENDFQKALDDLTNPETNSAIQLDIESRKRKREQRAVNARIEELVSMGFDRSRGNDEIVLN
;
A
#
# COMPACT_ATOMS: atom_id res chain seq x y z
N LEU A 1 -8.11 41.95 13.74
CA LEU A 1 -6.89 42.22 12.94
C LEU A 1 -7.23 42.13 11.46
N GLN A 2 -7.29 43.26 10.78
CA GLN A 2 -7.44 43.36 9.32
C GLN A 2 -6.08 43.04 8.68
N VAL A 3 -6.06 42.32 7.57
CA VAL A 3 -4.81 42.01 6.84
C VAL A 3 -4.66 43.03 5.71
N PRO A 4 -3.49 43.67 5.51
CA PRO A 4 -3.27 44.59 4.41
C PRO A 4 -3.42 43.89 3.06
N ASP A 5 -4.15 44.49 2.12
CA ASP A 5 -4.39 43.93 0.79
C ASP A 5 -3.11 43.78 -0.04
N GLU A 6 -2.13 44.66 0.18
CA GLU A 6 -0.82 44.60 -0.49
C GLU A 6 -0.02 43.35 -0.07
N ALA A 7 0.08 43.10 1.24
CA ALA A 7 0.73 41.91 1.77
C ALA A 7 -0.01 40.63 1.35
N LEU A 8 -1.34 40.65 1.33
CA LEU A 8 -2.16 39.54 0.88
C LEU A 8 -1.93 39.23 -0.61
N SER A 9 -1.94 40.26 -1.46
CA SER A 9 -1.70 40.13 -2.90
C SER A 9 -0.30 39.60 -3.20
N HIS A 10 0.70 40.01 -2.42
CA HIS A 10 2.08 39.54 -2.58
C HIS A 10 2.24 38.05 -2.26
N VAL A 11 1.60 37.55 -1.20
CA VAL A 11 1.62 36.11 -0.89
C VAL A 11 0.78 35.31 -1.89
N MET A 12 -0.33 35.87 -2.38
CA MET A 12 -1.16 35.22 -3.39
C MET A 12 -0.46 35.13 -4.76
N SER A 13 0.35 36.12 -5.15
CA SER A 13 1.10 36.08 -6.42
C SER A 13 2.15 34.96 -6.46
N MET A 14 2.61 34.49 -5.29
CA MET A 14 3.46 33.30 -5.16
C MET A 14 2.69 31.97 -5.34
N GLY A 15 1.37 32.02 -5.57
CA GLY A 15 0.53 30.86 -5.85
C GLY A 15 -0.17 30.26 -4.63
N PHE A 16 -0.15 30.94 -3.49
CA PHE A 16 -0.90 30.52 -2.29
C PHE A 16 -2.36 30.97 -2.38
N LYS A 17 -3.27 30.15 -1.84
CA LYS A 17 -4.71 30.49 -1.81
C LYS A 17 -4.96 31.61 -0.81
N GLU A 18 -5.90 32.51 -1.11
CA GLU A 18 -6.27 33.66 -0.28
C GLU A 18 -6.55 33.27 1.19
N ARG A 19 -7.27 32.17 1.41
CA ARG A 19 -7.58 31.67 2.76
C ARG A 19 -6.33 31.33 3.57
N ASP A 20 -5.35 30.68 2.93
CA ASP A 20 -4.11 30.25 3.56
C ASP A 20 -3.17 31.45 3.76
N ALA A 21 -3.06 32.34 2.78
CA ALA A 21 -2.31 33.59 2.85
C ALA A 21 -2.82 34.49 3.99
N ARG A 22 -4.14 34.72 4.06
CA ARG A 22 -4.78 35.51 5.13
C ARG A 22 -4.61 34.86 6.50
N ARG A 23 -4.53 33.53 6.59
CA ARG A 23 -4.25 32.83 7.86
C ARG A 23 -2.79 33.02 8.27
N ALA A 24 -1.84 32.82 7.35
CA ALA A 24 -0.42 32.95 7.62
C ALA A 24 -0.03 34.37 8.02
N LEU A 25 -0.56 35.39 7.34
CA LEU A 25 -0.33 36.79 7.68
C LEU A 25 -0.94 37.17 9.04
N ARG A 26 -2.07 36.57 9.44
CA ARG A 26 -2.64 36.79 10.78
C ARG A 26 -1.81 36.17 11.89
N LEU A 27 -1.22 34.99 11.65
CA LEU A 27 -0.40 34.28 12.64
C LEU A 27 1.00 34.88 12.79
N ASN A 28 1.53 35.49 11.72
CA ASN A 28 2.88 36.05 11.68
C ASN A 28 2.90 37.58 11.79
N ASN A 29 1.87 38.20 12.38
CA ASN A 29 1.80 39.65 12.61
C ASN A 29 2.04 40.50 11.34
N GLN A 30 1.47 40.08 10.21
CA GLN A 30 1.57 40.75 8.90
C GLN A 30 2.99 40.78 8.29
N ASP A 31 3.95 40.05 8.85
CA ASP A 31 5.28 39.85 8.26
C ASP A 31 5.17 38.92 7.04
N ILE A 32 5.43 39.46 5.85
CA ILE A 32 5.36 38.73 4.57
C ILE A 32 6.36 37.58 4.54
N GLY A 33 7.61 37.83 4.95
CA GLY A 33 8.68 36.83 4.91
C GLY A 33 8.34 35.63 5.79
N ARG A 34 8.01 35.90 7.05
CA ARG A 34 7.60 34.85 8.00
C ARG A 34 6.32 34.12 7.58
N ALA A 35 5.37 34.84 6.98
CA ALA A 35 4.14 34.22 6.47
C ALA A 35 4.40 33.26 5.30
N VAL A 36 5.31 33.63 4.40
CA VAL A 36 5.70 32.78 3.27
C VAL A 36 6.46 31.54 3.76
N ASP A 37 7.44 31.71 4.66
CA ASP A 37 8.18 30.61 5.26
C ASP A 37 7.26 29.61 5.97
N PHE A 38 6.32 30.12 6.77
CA PHE A 38 5.30 29.31 7.44
C PHE A 38 4.46 28.49 6.46
N LEU A 39 4.04 29.08 5.33
CA LEU A 39 3.24 28.40 4.31
C LEU A 39 4.04 27.31 3.58
N PHE A 40 5.31 27.56 3.28
CA PHE A 40 6.20 26.55 2.70
C PHE A 40 6.41 25.38 3.65
N GLU A 41 6.72 25.66 4.92
CA GLU A 41 6.86 24.63 5.94
C GLU A 41 5.57 23.82 6.13
N GLU A 42 4.42 24.49 6.21
CA GLU A 42 3.14 23.81 6.40
C GLU A 42 2.81 22.90 5.21
N LYS A 43 3.08 23.37 3.98
CA LYS A 43 2.93 22.56 2.77
C LYS A 43 3.88 21.37 2.75
N ALA A 44 5.15 21.56 3.11
CA ALA A 44 6.15 20.50 3.21
C ALA A 44 5.77 19.45 4.27
N LYS A 45 5.41 19.89 5.49
CA LYS A 45 4.95 19.02 6.58
C LYS A 45 3.70 18.23 6.19
N ARG A 46 2.72 18.88 5.53
CA ARG A 46 1.52 18.20 5.02
C ARG A 46 1.85 17.18 3.93
N LYS A 47 2.78 17.49 3.03
CA LYS A 47 3.21 16.58 1.97
C LYS A 47 3.91 15.35 2.57
N GLN A 48 4.86 15.55 3.47
CA GLN A 48 5.55 14.47 4.19
C GLN A 48 4.57 13.56 4.93
N LYS A 49 3.68 14.13 5.75
CA LYS A 49 2.65 13.35 6.46
C LYS A 49 1.78 12.51 5.52
N ARG A 50 1.38 13.07 4.37
CA ARG A 50 0.61 12.32 3.37
C ARG A 50 1.41 11.17 2.76
N GLU A 51 2.68 11.41 2.43
CA GLU A 51 3.56 10.37 1.90
C GLU A 51 3.77 9.25 2.92
N ASP A 52 4.00 9.59 4.19
CA ASP A 52 4.14 8.62 5.28
C ASP A 52 2.85 7.85 5.53
N ASP A 53 1.70 8.53 5.55
CA ASP A 53 0.38 7.89 5.68
C ASP A 53 0.11 6.91 4.53
N ILE A 54 0.47 7.29 3.29
CA ILE A 54 0.33 6.41 2.11
C ILE A 54 1.25 5.20 2.25
N ARG A 55 2.51 5.40 2.62
CA ARG A 55 3.48 4.30 2.85
C ARG A 55 2.97 3.35 3.92
N HIS A 56 2.53 3.87 5.06
CA HIS A 56 2.01 3.08 6.16
C HIS A 56 0.74 2.32 5.77
N LYS A 57 -0.16 2.94 4.98
CA LYS A 57 -1.34 2.25 4.45
C LYS A 57 -0.96 1.11 3.52
N ILE A 58 0.00 1.32 2.62
CA ILE A 58 0.51 0.28 1.72
C ILE A 58 1.09 -0.88 2.55
N GLU A 59 1.93 -0.59 3.54
CA GLU A 59 2.52 -1.60 4.43
C GLU A 59 1.44 -2.39 5.19
N ILE A 60 0.41 -1.73 5.74
CA ILE A 60 -0.72 -2.41 6.39
C ILE A 60 -1.48 -3.29 5.39
N MET A 61 -1.79 -2.77 4.20
CA MET A 61 -2.54 -3.52 3.17
C MET A 61 -1.77 -4.77 2.73
N GLU A 62 -0.46 -4.66 2.58
CA GLU A 62 0.42 -5.76 2.23
C GLU A 62 0.49 -6.80 3.35
N LEU A 63 0.60 -6.38 4.61
CA LEU A 63 0.57 -7.29 5.76
C LEU A 63 -0.75 -8.07 5.86
N LYS A 64 -1.87 -7.41 5.60
CA LYS A 64 -3.19 -8.06 5.53
C LYS A 64 -3.27 -9.12 4.42
N GLN A 65 -2.49 -8.97 3.34
CA GLN A 65 -2.49 -9.92 2.24
C GLN A 65 -1.92 -11.29 2.64
N TYR A 66 -0.97 -11.33 3.57
CA TYR A 66 -0.34 -12.57 4.05
C TYR A 66 -1.25 -13.36 5.01
N GLY A 67 -2.25 -12.70 5.60
CA GLY A 67 -3.26 -13.32 6.44
C GLY A 67 -2.86 -13.43 7.91
N VAL A 68 -3.56 -14.31 8.63
CA VAL A 68 -3.37 -14.54 10.07
C VAL A 68 -2.80 -15.93 10.33
N THR A 69 -2.03 -16.05 11.41
CA THR A 69 -1.56 -17.35 11.89
C THR A 69 -2.74 -18.23 12.33
N PRO A 70 -2.57 -19.55 12.46
CA PRO A 70 -3.57 -20.43 13.06
C PRO A 70 -4.13 -19.94 14.41
N LEU A 71 -3.31 -19.28 15.26
CA LEU A 71 -3.76 -18.63 16.50
C LEU A 71 -4.36 -17.22 16.30
N LYS A 72 -4.73 -16.85 15.07
CA LYS A 72 -5.31 -15.56 14.69
C LYS A 72 -4.42 -14.34 14.99
N LYS A 73 -3.11 -14.54 15.13
CA LYS A 73 -2.16 -13.43 15.27
C LYS A 73 -1.80 -12.89 13.89
N ALA A 74 -1.56 -11.58 13.80
CA ALA A 74 -1.00 -10.99 12.59
C ALA A 74 0.46 -11.43 12.41
N VAL A 75 0.93 -11.49 11.17
CA VAL A 75 2.35 -11.75 10.88
C VAL A 75 3.21 -10.61 11.45
N ASN A 76 4.26 -10.96 12.20
CA ASN A 76 5.15 -9.96 12.81
C ASN A 76 6.03 -9.31 11.72
N VAL A 77 5.91 -7.99 11.59
CA VAL A 77 6.59 -7.17 10.57
C VAL A 77 8.10 -7.12 10.78
N GLU A 78 8.55 -7.09 12.02
CA GLU A 78 9.98 -7.00 12.36
C GLU A 78 10.70 -8.30 11.94
N LYS A 79 10.14 -9.44 12.34
CA LYS A 79 10.63 -10.77 11.95
C LYS A 79 10.60 -10.98 10.43
N LEU A 80 9.56 -10.45 9.77
CA LEU A 80 9.48 -10.47 8.32
C LEU A 80 10.58 -9.63 7.67
N LYS A 81 10.85 -8.43 8.20
CA LYS A 81 11.94 -7.55 7.72
C LYS A 81 13.30 -8.21 7.89
N GLU A 82 13.52 -8.92 9.01
CA GLU A 82 14.75 -9.70 9.24
C GLU A 82 14.92 -10.81 8.20
N LEU A 83 13.90 -11.63 7.94
CA LEU A 83 13.97 -12.69 6.92
C LEU A 83 14.19 -12.12 5.50
N VAL A 84 13.56 -10.98 5.19
CA VAL A 84 13.77 -10.28 3.91
C VAL A 84 15.20 -9.73 3.82
N ALA A 85 15.75 -9.20 4.91
CA ALA A 85 17.14 -8.72 4.96
C ALA A 85 18.17 -9.85 4.78
N ILE A 86 17.84 -11.07 5.22
CA ILE A 86 18.65 -12.28 4.95
C ILE A 86 18.62 -12.67 3.47
N GLY A 87 17.59 -12.23 2.72
CA GLY A 87 17.47 -12.44 1.27
C GLY A 87 16.30 -13.33 0.85
N PHE A 88 15.42 -13.72 1.77
CA PHE A 88 14.23 -14.49 1.43
C PHE A 88 13.15 -13.59 0.78
N GLU A 89 12.38 -14.15 -0.15
CA GLU A 89 11.25 -13.43 -0.75
C GLU A 89 10.19 -13.13 0.31
N LYS A 90 9.67 -11.90 0.33
CA LYS A 90 8.71 -11.42 1.33
C LYS A 90 7.46 -12.31 1.45
N LYS A 91 6.93 -12.80 0.33
CA LYS A 91 5.75 -13.71 0.33
C LYS A 91 6.07 -15.04 0.98
N LEU A 92 7.23 -15.61 0.65
CA LEU A 92 7.70 -16.88 1.17
C LEU A 92 7.97 -16.78 2.68
N ALA A 93 8.69 -15.74 3.11
CA ALA A 93 8.98 -15.47 4.50
C ALA A 93 7.71 -15.23 5.34
N ALA A 94 6.75 -14.49 4.80
CA ALA A 94 5.48 -14.25 5.49
C ALA A 94 4.66 -15.54 5.67
N GLU A 95 4.69 -16.44 4.70
CA GLU A 95 4.01 -17.74 4.78
C GLU A 95 4.66 -18.69 5.78
N ALA A 96 6.01 -18.73 5.82
CA ALA A 96 6.75 -19.49 6.84
C ALA A 96 6.43 -18.98 8.26
N LEU A 97 6.48 -17.65 8.47
CA LEU A 97 6.09 -17.04 9.75
C LEU A 97 4.63 -17.32 10.11
N ARG A 98 3.73 -17.36 9.12
CA ARG A 98 2.32 -17.65 9.35
C ARG A 98 2.09 -19.09 9.82
N ARG A 99 2.80 -20.05 9.22
CA ARG A 99 2.72 -21.48 9.61
C ARG A 99 3.28 -21.72 11.02
N ASN A 100 4.34 -20.98 11.37
CA ASN A 100 5.07 -21.17 12.63
C ASN A 100 4.71 -20.16 13.73
N GLU A 101 3.51 -19.56 13.69
CA GLU A 101 3.01 -18.69 14.76
C GLU A 101 3.93 -17.50 15.10
N ASN A 102 4.58 -16.92 14.09
CA ASN A 102 5.61 -15.90 14.23
C ASN A 102 6.86 -16.35 15.01
N ASP A 103 7.17 -17.63 15.07
CA ASP A 103 8.45 -18.13 15.54
C ASP A 103 9.51 -17.94 14.44
N PHE A 104 10.49 -17.06 14.70
CA PHE A 104 11.51 -16.71 13.71
C PHE A 104 12.41 -17.89 13.41
N GLN A 105 12.84 -18.62 14.44
CA GLN A 105 13.82 -19.68 14.29
C GLN A 105 13.23 -20.83 13.48
N LYS A 106 12.02 -21.27 13.83
CA LYS A 106 11.31 -22.31 13.07
C LYS A 106 11.00 -21.87 11.64
N ALA A 107 10.62 -20.61 11.44
CA ALA A 107 10.41 -20.09 10.09
C ALA A 107 11.70 -20.10 9.26
N LEU A 108 12.84 -19.74 9.86
CA LEU A 108 14.13 -19.80 9.20
C LEU A 108 14.54 -21.24 8.88
N ASP A 109 14.34 -22.17 9.81
CA ASP A 109 14.61 -23.60 9.61
C ASP A 109 13.76 -24.16 8.44
N ASP A 110 12.46 -23.82 8.39
CA ASP A 110 11.57 -24.21 7.31
C ASP A 110 11.92 -23.58 5.95
N LEU A 111 12.49 -22.38 5.95
CA LEU A 111 12.93 -21.69 4.73
C LEU A 111 14.26 -22.22 4.19
N THR A 112 15.13 -22.69 5.08
CA THR A 112 16.45 -23.24 4.73
C THR A 112 16.39 -24.70 4.34
N ASN A 113 15.39 -25.45 4.80
CA ASN A 113 15.16 -26.82 4.35
C ASN A 113 14.47 -26.85 2.97
N PRO A 114 15.06 -27.51 1.95
CA PRO A 114 14.54 -27.52 0.58
C PRO A 114 13.16 -28.19 0.47
N GLU A 115 12.87 -29.21 1.28
CA GLU A 115 11.61 -29.94 1.22
C GLU A 115 10.45 -29.05 1.70
N THR A 116 10.60 -28.44 2.87
CA THR A 116 9.62 -27.53 3.46
C THR A 116 9.46 -26.27 2.62
N ASN A 117 10.54 -25.70 2.12
CA ASN A 117 10.50 -24.54 1.24
C ASN A 117 9.69 -24.83 -0.04
N SER A 118 9.96 -25.96 -0.70
CA SER A 118 9.19 -26.36 -1.89
C SER A 118 7.70 -26.52 -1.58
N ALA A 119 7.35 -27.09 -0.43
CA ALA A 119 5.97 -27.26 -0.01
C ALA A 119 5.28 -25.92 0.31
N ILE A 120 6.00 -24.93 0.86
CA ILE A 120 5.48 -23.57 1.05
C ILE A 120 5.22 -22.92 -0.30
N GLN A 121 6.17 -23.01 -1.23
CA GLN A 121 6.07 -22.39 -2.54
C GLN A 121 4.93 -22.97 -3.38
N LEU A 122 4.73 -24.29 -3.35
CA LEU A 122 3.59 -24.96 -3.98
C LEU A 122 2.24 -24.50 -3.39
N ASP A 123 2.15 -24.33 -2.07
CA ASP A 123 0.94 -23.82 -1.43
C ASP A 123 0.63 -22.38 -1.87
N ILE A 124 1.64 -21.51 -1.93
CA ILE A 124 1.52 -20.14 -2.44
C ILE A 124 0.99 -20.14 -3.87
N GLU A 125 1.61 -20.92 -4.76
CA GLU A 125 1.18 -21.03 -6.15
C GLU A 125 -0.24 -21.57 -6.29
N SER A 126 -0.58 -22.62 -5.55
CA SER A 126 -1.91 -23.23 -5.62
C SER A 126 -3.00 -22.23 -5.21
N ARG A 127 -2.75 -21.42 -4.17
CA ARG A 127 -3.67 -20.38 -3.70
C ARG A 127 -3.77 -19.24 -4.70
N LYS A 128 -2.66 -18.84 -5.31
CA LYS A 128 -2.63 -17.82 -6.36
C LYS A 128 -3.50 -18.25 -7.55
N ARG A 129 -3.28 -19.47 -8.08
CA ARG A 129 -4.08 -20.03 -9.17
C ARG A 129 -5.56 -20.11 -8.83
N LYS A 130 -5.92 -20.57 -7.61
CA LYS A 130 -7.32 -20.60 -7.14
C LYS A 130 -7.96 -19.21 -7.08
N ARG A 131 -7.22 -18.18 -6.67
CA ARG A 131 -7.72 -16.78 -6.63
C ARG A 131 -7.92 -16.22 -8.04
N GLU A 132 -6.98 -16.48 -8.94
CA GLU A 132 -7.07 -16.07 -10.35
C GLU A 132 -8.26 -16.73 -11.04
N GLN A 133 -8.45 -18.04 -10.85
CA GLN A 133 -9.60 -18.76 -11.41
C GLN A 133 -10.93 -18.19 -10.90
N ARG A 134 -11.02 -17.86 -9.60
CA ARG A 134 -12.22 -17.24 -9.03
C ARG A 134 -12.50 -15.85 -9.64
N ALA A 135 -11.46 -15.05 -9.86
CA ALA A 135 -11.60 -13.73 -10.48
C ALA A 135 -12.04 -13.83 -11.95
N VAL A 136 -11.50 -14.80 -12.70
CA VAL A 136 -11.93 -15.10 -14.06
C VAL A 136 -13.39 -15.56 -14.08
N ASN A 137 -13.77 -16.48 -13.20
CA ASN A 137 -15.15 -16.95 -13.11
C ASN A 137 -16.12 -15.80 -12.75
N ALA A 138 -15.75 -14.91 -11.83
CA ALA A 138 -16.56 -13.75 -11.48
C ALA A 138 -16.73 -12.78 -12.66
N ARG A 139 -15.68 -12.55 -13.46
CA ARG A 139 -15.79 -11.77 -14.71
C ARG A 139 -16.69 -12.43 -15.74
N ILE A 140 -16.61 -13.75 -15.88
CA ILE A 140 -17.51 -14.50 -16.76
C ILE A 140 -18.96 -14.34 -16.29
N GLU A 141 -19.21 -14.45 -14.98
CA GLU A 141 -20.55 -14.23 -14.41
C GLU A 141 -21.08 -12.82 -14.66
N GLU A 142 -20.23 -11.80 -14.57
CA GLU A 142 -20.57 -10.41 -14.89
C GLU A 142 -20.90 -10.22 -16.38
N LEU A 143 -20.13 -10.83 -17.29
CA LEU A 143 -20.46 -10.80 -18.72
C LEU A 143 -21.80 -11.49 -19.00
N VAL A 144 -22.06 -12.61 -18.33
CA VAL A 144 -23.32 -13.35 -18.48
C VAL A 144 -24.51 -12.54 -17.97
N SER A 145 -24.36 -11.81 -16.86
CA SER A 145 -25.43 -10.95 -16.35
C SER A 145 -25.69 -9.75 -17.27
N MET A 146 -24.70 -9.30 -18.03
CA MET A 146 -24.85 -8.30 -19.11
C MET A 146 -25.41 -8.88 -20.41
N GLY A 147 -25.76 -10.17 -20.46
CA GLY A 147 -26.39 -10.82 -21.60
C GLY A 147 -25.43 -11.47 -22.60
N PHE A 148 -24.15 -11.62 -22.28
CA PHE A 148 -23.20 -12.36 -23.11
C PHE A 148 -23.28 -13.88 -22.85
N ASP A 149 -23.37 -14.68 -23.91
CA ASP A 149 -23.42 -16.14 -23.82
C ASP A 149 -22.07 -16.73 -23.36
N ARG A 150 -22.11 -17.69 -22.42
CA ARG A 150 -20.93 -18.44 -21.95
C ARG A 150 -20.23 -19.23 -23.06
N SER A 151 -20.95 -19.54 -24.14
CA SER A 151 -20.57 -20.50 -25.18
C SER A 151 -19.68 -19.93 -26.28
N ARG A 152 -19.63 -18.60 -26.45
CA ARG A 152 -18.92 -17.95 -27.58
C ARG A 152 -17.43 -17.66 -27.32
N GLY A 153 -16.90 -18.05 -26.16
CA GLY A 153 -15.52 -17.77 -25.77
C GLY A 153 -14.47 -18.82 -26.20
N ASN A 154 -14.89 -19.91 -26.85
CA ASN A 154 -14.02 -21.03 -27.25
C ASN A 154 -13.99 -21.26 -28.77
N ASP A 155 -14.45 -20.30 -29.57
CA ASP A 155 -14.23 -20.38 -31.03
C ASP A 155 -12.75 -20.12 -31.28
N GLU A 156 -12.03 -21.22 -31.52
CA GLU A 156 -10.64 -21.28 -31.91
C GLU A 156 -10.33 -20.18 -32.93
N ILE A 157 -9.34 -19.34 -32.61
CA ILE A 157 -8.61 -18.57 -33.60
C ILE A 157 -7.80 -19.61 -34.41
N VAL A 158 -8.48 -20.29 -35.34
CA VAL A 158 -7.83 -20.97 -36.46
C VAL A 158 -7.50 -19.87 -37.47
N LEU A 159 -6.29 -19.33 -37.38
CA LEU A 159 -5.68 -18.58 -38.47
C LEU A 159 -5.17 -19.59 -39.49
N ASN A 160 -5.81 -19.61 -40.66
CA ASN A 160 -5.23 -20.17 -41.90
C ASN A 160 -4.01 -19.38 -42.35
#